data_AF-A0A9Q3VB94-F1
#
_entry.id   AF-A0A9Q3VB94-F1
#
_cell.length_a   1.000
_cell.length_b   1.000
_cell.length_c   1.000
_cell.angle_alpha   90.00
_cell.angle_beta   90.00
_cell.angle_gamma   90.00
#
_symmetry.space_group_name_H-M   'P 1'
#
loop_
_entity.id
_entity.type
_entity.pdbx_description
1 polymer ?
#
loop_
_entity_poly.entity_id
_entity_poly.type
_entity_poly.pdbx_seq_one_letter_code
_entity_poly.pdbx_strand_id
1 'polypeptide(L)' 'MASKKTIQAKALVNLKYDKNCFKISDELKVRVDDATEMVERGYIELLDEVSNVNEDEGEEVTAEIEEGE' A
#
# COMPACT_ATOMS: atom_id res chain seq x y z
N MET A 1 -15.38 -10.91 14.30
CA MET A 1 -15.20 -10.84 12.83
C MET A 1 -14.06 -9.89 12.58
N ALA A 2 -12.92 -10.36 12.09
CA ALA A 2 -11.73 -9.53 11.89
C ALA A 2 -11.74 -8.99 10.46
N SER A 3 -12.11 -7.72 10.31
CA SER A 3 -11.89 -6.97 9.07
C SER A 3 -10.38 -7.02 8.79
N LYS A 4 -9.97 -7.78 7.77
CA LYS A 4 -8.56 -7.85 7.37
C LYS A 4 -8.19 -6.50 6.75
N LYS A 5 -7.74 -5.56 7.59
CA LYS A 5 -7.18 -4.30 7.12
C LYS A 5 -5.90 -4.61 6.34
N THR A 6 -5.91 -4.28 5.07
CA THR A 6 -4.73 -4.29 4.20
C THR A 6 -4.36 -2.86 3.86
N ILE A 7 -3.07 -2.58 3.80
CA ILE A 7 -2.53 -1.29 3.41
C ILE A 7 -1.68 -1.45 2.17
N GLN A 8 -1.67 -0.40 1.35
CA GLN A 8 -0.83 -0.33 0.18
C GLN A 8 0.56 0.12 0.61
N ALA A 9 1.58 -0.52 0.06
CA ALA A 9 2.96 -0.22 0.33
C ALA A 9 3.77 -0.37 -0.94
N LYS A 10 4.97 0.21 -0.96
CA LYS A 10 5.94 0.07 -2.02
C LYS A 10 7.05 -0.86 -1.56
N ALA A 11 7.40 -1.85 -2.35
CA ALA A 11 8.56 -2.69 -2.08
C ALA A 11 9.86 -1.88 -2.26
N LEU A 12 10.66 -1.79 -1.21
CA LEU A 12 12.02 -1.22 -1.28
C LEU A 12 13.06 -2.28 -1.63
N VAL A 13 12.70 -3.56 -1.49
CA VAL A 13 13.54 -4.72 -1.78
C VAL A 13 12.77 -5.71 -2.65
N ASN A 14 13.47 -6.64 -3.30
CA ASN A 14 12.81 -7.77 -3.96
C ASN A 14 12.25 -8.70 -2.87
N LEU A 15 10.93 -8.71 -2.70
CA LEU A 15 10.26 -9.48 -1.66
C LEU A 15 9.19 -10.39 -2.28
N LYS A 16 9.06 -11.59 -1.71
CA LYS A 16 7.99 -12.52 -2.07
C LYS A 16 6.95 -12.47 -0.96
N TYR A 17 5.74 -12.01 -1.29
CA TYR A 17 4.62 -11.96 -0.37
C TYR A 17 3.43 -12.75 -0.91
N ASP A 18 2.87 -13.60 -0.06
CA ASP A 18 1.82 -14.56 -0.40
C ASP A 18 2.25 -15.48 -1.57
N LYS A 19 1.71 -15.27 -2.77
CA LYS A 19 2.05 -16.00 -4.00
C LYS A 19 2.77 -15.14 -5.04
N ASN A 20 2.96 -13.86 -4.76
CA ASN A 20 3.49 -12.89 -5.72
C ASN A 20 4.92 -12.47 -5.34
N CYS A 21 5.74 -12.23 -6.36
CA CYS A 21 7.08 -11.68 -6.21
C CYS A 21 7.03 -10.22 -6.63
N PHE A 22 7.29 -9.33 -5.67
CA PHE A 22 7.33 -7.89 -5.87
C PHE A 22 8.78 -7.46 -6.04
N LYS A 23 9.01 -6.58 -7.01
CA LYS A 23 10.33 -6.00 -7.26
C LYS A 23 10.48 -4.69 -6.49
N ILE A 24 11.70 -4.19 -6.45
CA ILE A 24 11.97 -2.85 -5.92
C ILE A 24 11.15 -1.83 -6.73
N SER A 25 10.52 -0.89 -6.02
CA SER A 25 9.53 0.08 -6.50
C SER A 25 8.17 -0.47 -6.93
N ASP A 26 7.91 -1.76 -6.76
CA ASP A 26 6.61 -2.36 -7.05
C ASP A 26 5.61 -2.10 -5.91
N GLU A 27 4.34 -1.88 -6.22
CA GLU A 27 3.30 -1.60 -5.24
C GLU A 27 2.59 -2.89 -4.82
N LEU A 28 2.44 -3.10 -3.52
CA LEU A 28 1.86 -4.30 -2.95
C LEU A 28 0.85 -3.97 -1.84
N LYS A 29 -0.15 -4.84 -1.70
CA LYS A 29 -1.10 -4.80 -0.58
C LYS A 29 -0.66 -5.81 0.48
N VAL A 30 -0.25 -5.30 1.63
CA VAL A 30 0.17 -6.08 2.79
C VAL A 30 -0.85 -5.94 3.90
N ARG A 31 -1.00 -6.96 4.74
CA ARG A 31 -1.84 -6.85 5.94
C ARG A 31 -1.19 -5.88 6.91
N VAL A 32 -1.98 -5.09 7.64
CA VAL A 32 -1.45 -4.15 8.64
C VAL A 32 -0.50 -4.85 9.63
N ASP A 33 -0.86 -6.07 10.06
CA ASP A 33 -0.08 -6.88 11.00
C ASP A 33 1.33 -7.20 10.48
N ASP A 34 1.44 -7.64 9.21
CA ASP A 34 2.73 -7.88 8.54
C ASP A 34 3.45 -6.57 8.19
N ALA A 35 2.69 -5.56 7.77
CA ALA A 35 3.24 -4.34 7.22
C ALA A 35 4.04 -3.57 8.27
N THR A 36 3.59 -3.54 9.53
CA THR A 36 4.36 -2.94 10.63
C THR A 36 5.76 -3.55 10.73
N GLU A 37 5.86 -4.89 10.77
CA GLU A 37 7.17 -5.56 10.83
C GLU A 37 8.01 -5.29 9.58
N MET A 38 7.39 -5.32 8.40
CA MET A 38 8.10 -5.08 7.13
C MET A 38 8.61 -3.65 6.98
N VAL A 39 7.89 -2.66 7.51
CA VAL A 39 8.30 -1.25 7.56
C VAL A 39 9.44 -1.07 8.54
N GLU A 40 9.35 -1.64 9.75
CA GLU A 40 10.43 -1.60 10.74
C GLU A 40 11.71 -2.25 10.22
N ARG A 41 11.59 -3.31 9.42
CA ARG A 41 12.71 -3.96 8.73
C ARG A 41 13.19 -3.22 7.48
N GLY A 42 12.48 -2.20 7.01
CA GLY A 42 12.81 -1.44 5.81
C GLY A 42 12.64 -2.21 4.50
N TYR A 43 11.76 -3.23 4.47
CA TYR A 43 11.46 -4.00 3.27
C TYR A 43 10.44 -3.30 2.37
N ILE A 44 9.54 -2.55 2.99
CA ILE A 44 8.49 -1.80 2.31
C ILE A 44 8.42 -0.38 2.85
N GLU A 45 7.93 0.52 2.03
CA GLU A 45 7.58 1.89 2.36
C GLU A 45 6.06 2.01 2.31
N LEU A 46 5.43 2.51 3.37
CA LEU A 46 3.98 2.75 3.35
C LEU A 46 3.72 3.90 2.38
N LEU A 47 3.04 3.58 1.28
CA LEU A 47 2.40 4.58 0.44
C LEU A 47 1.10 4.91 1.16
N ASP A 48 0.98 6.16 1.60
CA ASP A 48 -0.05 6.74 2.47
C ASP A 48 -1.47 6.14 2.34
N GLU A 49 -2.23 6.22 3.44
CA GLU A 49 -3.50 5.53 3.74
C GLU A 49 -4.55 5.60 2.61
N VAL A 50 -4.37 4.85 1.52
CA VAL A 50 -5.45 4.61 0.56
C VAL A 50 -6.39 3.60 1.22
N SER A 51 -7.25 4.18 2.05
CA SER A 51 -8.66 3.84 2.25
C SER A 51 -9.02 2.48 1.69
N ASN A 52 -9.22 1.54 2.61
CA ASN A 52 -10.30 0.55 2.58
C ASN A 52 -11.02 0.46 1.23
N VAL A 53 -10.36 -0.11 0.20
CA VAL A 53 -11.03 -0.48 -1.04
C VAL A 53 -11.75 -1.78 -0.72
N ASN A 54 -12.86 -1.63 0.01
CA ASN A 54 -13.99 -2.50 -0.21
C ASN A 54 -14.26 -2.40 -1.71
N GLU A 55 -14.26 -3.52 -2.42
CA GLU A 55 -14.79 -3.60 -3.79
C GLU A 55 -16.24 -3.13 -3.76
N ASP A 56 -16.47 -1.83 -3.89
CA ASP A 56 -17.74 -1.22 -4.26
C ASP A 56 -17.45 0.19 -4.78
N GLU A 57 -17.46 0.31 -6.10
CA GLU A 57 -17.95 1.45 -6.87
C GLU A 57 -17.62 2.88 -6.37
N GLY A 58 -16.58 3.48 -6.98
CA GLY A 58 -16.51 4.93 -7.27
C GLY A 58 -16.22 5.87 -6.10
N GLU A 59 -14.96 6.30 -5.94
CA GLU A 59 -14.69 7.66 -5.50
C GLU A 59 -13.35 8.17 -6.02
N GLU A 60 -13.30 9.48 -6.16
CA GLU A 60 -12.61 10.30 -7.14
C GLU A 60 -11.13 10.52 -6.80
N VAL A 61 -10.25 10.27 -7.76
CA VAL A 61 -8.89 10.83 -7.76
C VAL A 61 -9.01 12.32 -8.04
N THR A 62 -9.10 13.16 -7.01
CA THR A 62 -8.90 14.61 -7.16
C THR A 62 -7.41 14.88 -7.31
N ALA A 63 -6.94 14.76 -8.55
CA ALA A 63 -5.74 15.42 -9.00
C ALA A 63 -6.10 16.88 -9.33
N GLU A 64 -5.74 17.82 -8.47
CA GLU A 64 -5.73 19.25 -8.82
C GLU A 64 -4.39 19.87 -8.43
N ILE A 65 -3.59 20.01 -9.48
CA ILE A 65 -2.41 20.86 -9.66
C ILE A 65 -2.84 22.34 -9.72
N GLU A 66 -1.88 23.23 -9.46
CA GLU A 66 -1.88 24.70 -9.57
C GLU A 66 -2.51 25.48 -8.41
N GLU A 67 -1.70 26.32 -7.75
CA GLU A 67 -1.84 27.79 -7.86
C GLU A 67 -0.44 28.42 -7.76
N GLY A 68 -0.08 29.16 -8.80
CA GLY A 68 0.95 30.19 -8.74
C GLY A 68 0.31 31.54 -8.46
N GLU A 69 1.02 32.40 -7.74
CA GLU A 69 0.84 33.86 -7.73
C GLU A 69 2.21 34.54 -7.79
#